data_AF-A0A366H0C6-F1
#
_entry.id   AF-A0A366H0C6-F1
#
_cell.length_a   1.000
_cell.length_b   1.000
_cell.length_c   1.000
_cell.angle_alpha   90.00
_cell.angle_beta   90.00
_cell.angle_gamma   90.00
#
_symmetry.space_group_name_H-M   'P 1'
#
loop_
_entity.id
_entity.type
_entity.pdbx_description
1 polymer ?
#
loop_
_entity_poly.entity_id
_entity_poly.type
_entity_poly.pdbx_seq_one_letter_code
_entity_poly.pdbx_strand_id
1 'polypeptide(L)'
;MRKHDLKFKRRVVQDYQSGKGGYKMLAAKYGIAESMVRSWVSAYEHHGTAGLIRQRRRYTLEFKLEVLHRRATENLSYRELGALNHTGF
;
A
#
# COMPACT_ATOMS: atom_id res chain seq x y z
N MET A 1 -12.35 8.74 10.23
CA MET A 1 -12.60 8.80 8.77
C MET A 1 -11.31 8.46 8.02
N ARG A 2 -11.32 7.58 7.01
CA ARG A 2 -10.10 7.19 6.28
C ARG A 2 -9.69 8.36 5.37
N LYS A 3 -8.47 8.87 5.54
CA LYS A 3 -8.00 10.16 4.99
C LYS A 3 -8.15 10.31 3.45
N HIS A 4 -8.31 9.21 2.69
CA HIS A 4 -8.80 9.23 1.31
C HIS A 4 -9.64 7.97 1.03
N ASP A 5 -10.89 8.15 0.59
CA ASP A 5 -11.76 7.05 0.15
C ASP A 5 -11.35 6.55 -1.25
N LEU A 6 -11.62 5.29 -1.59
CA LEU A 6 -11.24 4.67 -2.87
C LEU A 6 -11.77 5.47 -4.07
N LYS A 7 -12.98 6.01 -3.95
CA LYS A 7 -13.60 6.88 -4.97
C LYS A 7 -12.75 8.12 -5.26
N PHE A 8 -12.17 8.74 -4.23
CA PHE A 8 -11.30 9.90 -4.39
C PHE A 8 -10.02 9.52 -5.14
N LYS A 9 -9.35 8.44 -4.75
CA LYS A 9 -8.14 7.97 -5.44
C LYS A 9 -8.39 7.65 -6.91
N ARG A 10 -9.51 6.97 -7.23
CA ARG A 10 -9.89 6.69 -8.61
C ARG A 10 -10.09 7.96 -9.42
N ARG A 11 -10.74 8.98 -8.85
CA ARG A 11 -10.95 10.27 -9.52
C ARG A 11 -9.61 10.94 -9.87
N VAL A 12 -8.66 10.94 -8.94
CA VAL A 12 -7.33 11.53 -9.17
C VAL A 12 -6.60 10.82 -10.32
N VAL A 13 -6.62 9.48 -10.34
CA VAL A 13 -5.98 8.69 -11.40
C VAL A 13 -6.67 8.87 -12.75
N GLN A 14 -8.01 8.93 -12.77
CA GLN A 14 -8.76 9.17 -14.01
C GLN A 14 -8.48 10.54 -14.60
N ASP A 15 -8.38 11.58 -13.77
CA ASP A 15 -8.02 12.93 -14.22
C ASP A 15 -6.61 12.95 -14.82
N TYR A 16 -5.67 12.20 -14.24
CA TYR A 16 -4.33 12.01 -14.81
C TYR A 16 -4.37 11.31 -16.17
N GLN A 17 -5.07 10.18 -16.29
CA GLN A 17 -5.21 9.43 -17.55
C GLN A 17 -5.94 10.21 -18.64
N SER A 18 -6.86 11.09 -18.25
CA SER A 18 -7.59 11.97 -19.17
C SER A 18 -6.76 13.17 -19.63
N GLY A 19 -5.48 13.27 -19.24
CA GLY A 19 -4.61 14.38 -19.62
C GLY A 19 -4.98 15.72 -18.98
N LYS A 20 -5.79 15.73 -17.91
CA LYS A 20 -6.24 16.96 -17.23
C LYS A 20 -5.15 17.62 -16.38
N GLY A 21 -3.90 17.15 -16.47
CA GLY A 21 -2.73 17.72 -15.80
C GLY A 21 -1.70 16.70 -15.35
N GLY A 22 -0.46 17.16 -15.16
CA GLY A 22 0.61 16.37 -14.56
C GLY A 22 0.49 16.26 -13.03
N TYR A 23 1.38 15.49 -12.42
CA TYR A 23 1.35 15.19 -10.98
C TYR A 23 1.26 16.42 -10.08
N LYS A 24 2.09 17.44 -10.33
CA LYS A 24 2.14 18.69 -9.55
C LYS A 24 0.82 19.48 -9.63
N MET A 25 0.19 19.50 -10.80
CA MET A 25 -1.05 20.24 -11.01
C MET A 25 -2.23 19.54 -10.34
N LEU A 26 -2.30 18.22 -10.46
CA LEU A 26 -3.33 17.42 -9.78
C LEU A 26 -3.14 17.46 -8.26
N ALA A 27 -1.90 17.43 -7.77
CA ALA A 27 -1.59 17.58 -6.35
C ALA A 27 -2.13 18.90 -5.79
N ALA A 28 -1.89 20.02 -6.48
CA ALA A 28 -2.43 21.32 -6.11
C ALA A 28 -3.97 21.37 -6.19
N LYS A 29 -4.56 20.86 -7.27
CA LYS A 29 -6.02 20.80 -7.48
C LYS A 29 -6.74 20.06 -6.35
N TYR A 30 -6.14 18.97 -5.87
CA TYR A 30 -6.74 18.08 -4.89
C TYR A 30 -6.23 18.29 -3.46
N GLY A 31 -5.31 19.24 -3.24
CA GLY A 31 -4.75 19.53 -1.91
C GLY A 31 -3.98 18.37 -1.29
N ILE A 32 -3.29 17.57 -2.12
CA ILE A 32 -2.52 16.38 -1.68
C ILE A 32 -1.07 16.50 -2.12
N ALA A 33 -0.19 15.68 -1.53
CA ALA A 33 1.21 15.64 -1.93
C ALA A 33 1.37 15.00 -3.33
N GLU A 34 2.31 15.52 -4.12
CA GLU A 34 2.62 14.99 -5.46
C GLU A 34 3.00 13.50 -5.41
N SER A 35 3.74 13.09 -4.37
CA SER A 35 4.11 11.69 -4.14
C SER A 35 2.91 10.76 -4.02
N MET A 36 1.77 11.24 -3.49
CA MET A 36 0.54 10.46 -3.39
C MET A 36 -0.09 10.25 -4.77
N VAL A 37 -0.12 11.29 -5.61
CA VAL A 37 -0.62 11.19 -6.99
C VAL A 37 0.22 10.18 -7.76
N ARG A 38 1.55 10.31 -7.72
CA ARG A 38 2.48 9.41 -8.41
C ARG A 38 2.33 7.96 -7.93
N SER A 39 2.25 7.75 -6.61
CA SER A 39 2.06 6.41 -6.03
C SER A 39 0.73 5.78 -6.48
N TRP A 40 -0.36 6.53 -6.52
CA TRP A 40 -1.67 6.00 -6.95
C TRP A 40 -1.73 5.71 -8.44
N VAL A 41 -1.13 6.56 -9.28
CA VAL A 41 -1.04 6.32 -10.72
C VAL A 41 -0.24 5.05 -10.98
N SER A 42 0.97 4.93 -10.43
CA SER A 42 1.79 3.73 -10.59
C SER A 42 1.08 2.47 -10.07
N ALA A 43 0.48 2.51 -8.87
CA ALA A 43 -0.26 1.37 -8.34
C ALA A 43 -1.45 0.97 -9.24
N TYR A 44 -2.11 1.95 -9.87
CA TYR A 44 -3.19 1.68 -10.82
C TYR A 44 -2.70 1.12 -12.15
N GLU A 45 -1.55 1.57 -12.66
CA GLU A 45 -0.94 1.04 -13.89
C GLU A 45 -0.55 -0.44 -13.72
N HIS A 46 -0.01 -0.82 -12.56
CA HIS A 46 0.40 -2.21 -12.30
C HIS A 46 -0.74 -3.14 -11.89
N HIS A 47 -1.72 -2.64 -11.12
CA HIS A 47 -2.72 -3.49 -10.47
C HIS A 47 -4.18 -3.03 -10.67
N GLY A 48 -4.41 -2.06 -11.57
CA GLY A 48 -5.71 -1.47 -11.79
C GLY A 48 -6.34 -0.90 -10.51
N THR A 49 -7.65 -1.05 -10.38
CA THR A 49 -8.36 -0.53 -9.19
C THR A 49 -7.92 -1.23 -7.89
N ALA A 50 -7.43 -2.47 -7.97
CA ALA A 50 -6.93 -3.20 -6.80
C ALA A 50 -5.71 -2.52 -6.17
N GLY A 51 -4.84 -1.89 -6.97
CA GLY A 51 -3.67 -1.14 -6.48
C GLY A 51 -4.02 0.11 -5.66
N LEU A 52 -5.23 0.64 -5.82
CA LEU A 52 -5.70 1.80 -5.04
C LEU A 52 -6.27 1.41 -3.68
N ILE A 53 -6.61 0.13 -3.51
CA ILE A 53 -7.13 -0.44 -2.27
C ILE A 53 -5.93 -0.73 -1.35
N ARG A 54 -5.93 -0.13 -0.16
CA ARG A 54 -4.95 -0.50 0.85
C ARG A 54 -5.23 -1.94 1.28
N GLN A 55 -4.39 -2.88 0.86
CA GLN A 55 -4.39 -4.22 1.43
C GLN A 55 -3.90 -4.11 2.89
N ARG A 56 -4.82 -4.27 3.84
CA ARG A 56 -4.42 -4.59 5.22
C ARG A 56 -4.14 -6.08 5.24
N ARG A 57 -2.87 -6.47 5.35
CA ARG A 57 -2.55 -7.85 5.75
C ARG A 57 -3.16 -8.07 7.13
N ARG A 58 -4.19 -8.92 7.21
CA ARG A 58 -4.74 -9.40 8.48
C ARG A 58 -4.04 -10.72 8.76
N TYR A 59 -3.11 -10.69 9.70
CA TYR A 59 -2.50 -11.91 10.20
C TYR A 59 -3.48 -12.59 11.15
N THR A 60 -3.70 -13.88 10.94
CA THR A 60 -4.51 -14.72 11.84
C THR A 60 -3.83 -14.82 13.22
N LEU A 61 -4.59 -15.22 14.24
CA LEU A 61 -4.02 -15.38 15.58
C LEU A 61 -2.96 -16.48 15.58
N GLU A 62 -3.24 -17.56 14.85
CA GLU A 62 -2.40 -18.73 14.66
C GLU A 62 -1.05 -18.33 14.05
N PHE A 63 -1.06 -17.53 12.97
CA PHE A 63 0.18 -17.03 12.36
C PHE A 63 0.99 -16.16 13.32
N LYS A 64 0.33 -15.30 14.11
CA LYS A 64 1.03 -14.48 15.11
C LYS A 64 1.65 -15.34 16.21
N LEU A 65 0.97 -16.39 16.66
CA LEU A 65 1.48 -17.33 17.64
C LEU A 65 2.66 -18.12 17.08
N GLU A 66 2.57 -18.59 15.85
CA GLU A 66 3.66 -19.29 15.16
C GLU A 66 4.94 -18.44 15.10
N VAL A 67 4.82 -17.17 14.69
CA VAL A 67 5.96 -16.23 14.64
C VAL A 67 6.60 -16.04 16.02
N LEU A 68 5.80 -15.97 17.10
CA LEU A 68 6.30 -15.83 18.47
C LEU A 68 6.97 -17.11 18.99
N HIS A 69 6.36 -18.27 18.74
CA HIS A 69 6.93 -19.57 19.10
C HIS A 69 8.26 -19.78 18.40
N ARG A 70 8.32 -19.54 17.08
CA ARG A 70 9.54 -19.70 16.29
C ARG A 70 10.67 -18.81 16.80
N ARG A 71 10.38 -17.56 17.17
CA ARG A 71 11.35 -16.67 17.80
C ARG A 71 11.93 -17.26 19.08
N ALA A 72 11.07 -17.79 19.96
CA ALA A 72 11.49 -18.31 21.25
C ALA A 72 12.34 -19.59 21.12
N THR A 73 12.01 -20.46 20.16
CA THR A 73 12.72 -21.72 19.92
C THR A 73 14.06 -21.51 19.19
N GLU A 74 14.10 -20.60 18.21
CA GLU A 74 15.27 -20.38 17.35
C GLU A 74 16.15 -19.19 17.82
N ASN A 75 15.78 -18.52 18.92
CA ASN A 75 16.43 -17.31 19.47
C ASN A 75 16.72 -16.21 18.43
N LEU A 76 15.84 -16.09 17.43
CA LEU A 76 16.03 -15.20 16.29
C LEU A 76 15.82 -13.73 16.66
N SER A 77 16.59 -12.86 16.02
CA SER A 77 16.31 -11.43 16.01
C SER A 77 15.08 -11.11 15.15
N TYR A 78 14.46 -9.96 15.38
CA TYR A 78 13.34 -9.47 14.56
C TYR A 78 13.71 -9.30 13.08
N ARG A 79 15.00 -9.06 12.76
CA ARG A 79 15.48 -8.94 11.38
C ARG A 79 15.50 -10.29 10.67
N GLU A 80 15.98 -11.33 11.34
CA GLU A 80 16.02 -12.69 10.80
C GLU A 80 14.61 -13.26 10.62
N LEU A 81 13.72 -13.05 11.60
CA LEU A 81 12.30 -13.40 11.45
C LEU A 81 11.63 -12.67 10.30
N GLY A 82 11.95 -11.39 10.09
CA GLY A 82 11.45 -10.62 8.97
C GLY A 82 11.87 -11.21 7.62
N ALA A 83 13.14 -11.60 7.48
CA ALA A 83 13.65 -12.22 6.27
C ALA A 83 13.00 -13.58 5.97
N LEU A 84 12.83 -14.43 6.99
CA LEU A 84 12.21 -15.75 6.85
C LEU A 84 10.71 -15.69 6.51
N ASN A 85 10.01 -14.66 7.00
CA ASN A 85 8.58 -14.49 6.76
C ASN A 85 8.27 -13.63 5.52
N HIS A 86 9.29 -13.03 4.88
CA HIS A 86 9.14 -12.23 3.66
C HIS A 86 9.37 -13.04 2.38
N THR A 87 10.07 -14.16 2.43
CA THR A 87 10.42 -15.01 1.28
C THR A 87 9.32 -16.01 0.85
N GLY A 88 8.13 -15.97 1.46
CA GLY A 88 7.08 -16.97 1.29
C GLY A 88 5.74 -16.52 0.69
N PHE A 89 5.63 -15.31 0.11
CA PHE A 89 4.41 -14.83 -0.56
C PHE A 89 4.67 -13.84 -1.68
#